data_AF-A0A7W6GLR6-F1
#
_entry.id   AF-A0A7W6GLR6-F1
#
_cell.length_a   1.000
_cell.length_b   1.000
_cell.length_c   1.000
_cell.angle_alpha   90.00
_cell.angle_beta   90.00
_cell.angle_gamma   90.00
#
_symmetry.space_group_name_H-M   'P 1'
#
loop_
_entity.id
_entity.type
_entity.pdbx_description
1 polymer ?
#
loop_
_entity_poly.entity_id
_entity_poly.type
_entity_poly.pdbx_seq_one_letter_code
_entity_poly.pdbx_strand_id
1 'polypeptide(L)'
;MSYAIIGFGNIGQALAKAFARNGIEVSVATTREPERFKADAAAIGPEIAPKTLTEAIKADIVFLAVRFEAIQDVAKALPSWQGKTVVDVTNAHGVPPEELSGQPSSKFVAWAFSGARLVKGFNHLAASVLAQDPAVKVAGEWCSCLVTVTPPGRRSVHLRRTSASRR
;
A
#
# COMPACT_ATOMS: atom_id res chain seq x y z
N MET A 1 -14.22 -2.96 8.01
CA MET A 1 -12.95 -2.22 7.77
C MET A 1 -12.88 -1.91 6.30
N SER A 2 -12.58 -0.68 5.95
CA SER A 2 -12.50 -0.19 4.58
C SER A 2 -11.05 -0.01 4.15
N TYR A 3 -10.76 -0.38 2.90
CA TYR A 3 -9.43 -0.30 2.30
C TYR A 3 -9.45 0.70 1.15
N ALA A 4 -8.39 1.49 1.04
CA ALA A 4 -8.16 2.35 -0.12
C ALA A 4 -6.73 2.24 -0.64
N ILE A 5 -6.56 2.28 -1.95
CA ILE A 5 -5.27 2.38 -2.61
C ILE A 5 -5.21 3.75 -3.29
N ILE A 6 -4.23 4.56 -2.87
CA ILE A 6 -3.95 5.86 -3.46
C ILE A 6 -2.76 5.71 -4.39
N GLY A 7 -3.01 5.87 -5.68
CA GLY A 7 -2.05 5.61 -6.75
C GLY A 7 -2.40 4.33 -7.50
N PHE A 8 -2.66 4.46 -8.80
CA PHE A 8 -3.13 3.38 -9.66
C PHE A 8 -2.14 3.10 -10.81
N GLY A 9 -0.84 3.10 -10.50
CA GLY A 9 0.21 2.63 -11.40
C GLY A 9 0.41 1.11 -11.28
N ASN A 10 1.55 0.59 -11.76
CA ASN A 10 1.86 -0.84 -11.74
C ASN A 10 1.69 -1.50 -10.36
N ILE A 11 2.17 -0.84 -9.30
CA ILE A 11 2.04 -1.34 -7.92
C ILE A 11 0.59 -1.26 -7.42
N GLY A 12 -0.10 -0.15 -7.70
CA GLY A 12 -1.51 0.01 -7.31
C GLY A 12 -2.42 -1.03 -7.96
N GLN A 13 -2.21 -1.30 -9.26
CA GLN A 13 -2.91 -2.35 -9.98
C GLN A 13 -2.57 -3.75 -9.45
N ALA A 14 -1.30 -4.01 -9.09
CA ALA A 14 -0.91 -5.28 -8.49
C ALA A 14 -1.58 -5.52 -7.13
N LEU A 15 -1.64 -4.48 -6.28
CA LEU A 15 -2.38 -4.51 -5.02
C LEU A 15 -3.87 -4.75 -5.28
N ALA A 16 -4.49 -3.98 -6.17
CA ALA A 16 -5.89 -4.15 -6.52
C ALA A 16 -6.19 -5.58 -7.00
N LYS A 17 -5.36 -6.17 -7.85
CA LYS A 17 -5.48 -7.57 -8.27
C LYS A 17 -5.35 -8.54 -7.10
N ALA A 18 -4.49 -8.26 -6.12
CA ALA A 18 -4.36 -9.10 -4.94
C ALA A 18 -5.60 -9.03 -4.03
N PHE A 19 -6.19 -7.84 -3.86
CA PHE A 19 -7.44 -7.65 -3.12
C PHE A 19 -8.63 -8.33 -3.80
N ALA A 20 -8.80 -8.13 -5.12
CA ALA A 20 -9.86 -8.77 -5.90
C ALA A 20 -9.80 -10.31 -5.83
N ARG A 21 -8.59 -10.89 -5.92
CA ARG A 21 -8.39 -12.34 -5.78
C ARG A 21 -8.81 -12.91 -4.42
N ASN A 22 -8.81 -12.08 -3.38
CA ASN A 22 -9.25 -12.47 -2.04
C ASN A 22 -10.71 -12.06 -1.77
N GLY A 23 -11.44 -11.53 -2.75
CA GLY A 23 -12.81 -11.05 -2.60
C GLY A 23 -12.94 -9.86 -1.63
N ILE A 24 -11.87 -9.07 -1.48
CA ILE A 24 -11.86 -7.91 -0.57
C ILE A 24 -12.12 -6.65 -1.40
N GLU A 25 -13.18 -5.92 -1.04
CA GLU A 25 -13.50 -4.64 -1.66
C GLU A 25 -12.45 -3.57 -1.30
N VAL A 26 -11.94 -2.88 -2.31
CA VAL A 26 -10.97 -1.79 -2.13
C VAL A 26 -11.33 -0.61 -3.02
N SER A 27 -11.33 0.58 -2.42
CA SER A 27 -11.48 1.82 -3.18
C SER A 27 -10.15 2.22 -3.79
N VAL A 28 -10.13 2.57 -5.08
CA VAL A 28 -8.92 3.03 -5.76
C VAL A 28 -9.08 4.49 -6.16
N ALA A 29 -8.09 5.30 -5.85
CA ALA A 29 -8.07 6.71 -6.22
C ALA A 29 -6.68 7.14 -6.68
N THR A 30 -6.64 8.21 -7.48
CA THR A 30 -5.41 8.89 -7.83
C THR A 30 -5.58 10.39 -7.61
N THR A 31 -4.53 11.18 -7.80
CA THR A 31 -4.64 12.64 -7.85
C THR A 31 -5.34 13.14 -9.13
N ARG A 32 -5.64 12.24 -10.08
CA ARG A 32 -6.36 12.51 -11.33
C ARG A 32 -7.79 11.98 -11.25
N GLU A 33 -8.63 12.46 -12.15
CA GLU A 33 -10.04 12.08 -12.22
C GLU A 33 -10.26 10.56 -12.39
N PRO A 34 -11.29 9.98 -11.70
CA PRO A 34 -11.59 8.54 -11.73
C PRO A 34 -11.84 7.97 -13.13
N GLU A 35 -12.35 8.79 -14.05
CA GLU A 35 -12.70 8.38 -15.41
C GLU A 35 -11.50 7.79 -16.17
N ARG A 36 -10.28 8.27 -15.88
CA ARG A 36 -9.07 7.83 -16.58
C ARG A 36 -8.65 6.39 -16.28
N PHE A 37 -9.03 5.84 -15.13
CA PHE A 37 -8.63 4.49 -14.70
C PHE A 37 -9.82 3.58 -14.40
N LYS A 38 -11.05 4.03 -14.70
CA LYS A 38 -12.27 3.25 -14.52
C LYS A 38 -12.27 1.97 -15.36
N ALA A 39 -11.78 2.04 -16.60
CA ALA A 39 -11.67 0.87 -17.48
C ALA A 39 -10.68 -0.16 -16.92
N ASP A 40 -9.51 0.30 -16.46
CA ASP A 40 -8.49 -0.57 -15.88
C ASP A 40 -8.95 -1.19 -14.54
N ALA A 41 -9.67 -0.43 -13.70
CA ALA A 41 -10.27 -0.94 -12.48
C ALA A 41 -11.32 -2.02 -12.78
N ALA A 42 -12.20 -1.78 -13.76
CA ALA A 42 -13.20 -2.75 -14.20
C ALA A 42 -12.58 -4.03 -14.78
N ALA A 43 -11.42 -3.92 -15.43
CA ALA A 43 -10.68 -5.08 -15.95
C ALA A 43 -10.08 -5.97 -14.84
N ILE A 44 -9.90 -5.46 -13.62
CA ILE A 44 -9.38 -6.23 -12.49
C ILE A 44 -10.50 -7.03 -11.82
N GLY A 45 -11.65 -6.39 -11.58
CA GLY A 45 -12.79 -7.05 -10.95
C GLY A 45 -13.81 -6.07 -10.36
N PRO A 46 -15.03 -6.56 -10.05
CA PRO A 46 -16.09 -5.75 -9.47
C PRO A 46 -15.78 -5.27 -8.04
N GLU A 47 -14.80 -5.88 -7.36
CA GLU A 47 -14.36 -5.52 -6.00
C GLU A 47 -13.57 -4.20 -5.97
N ILE A 48 -13.15 -3.70 -7.13
CA ILE A 48 -12.32 -2.49 -7.25
C ILE A 48 -13.19 -1.30 -7.58
N ALA A 49 -13.42 -0.44 -6.58
CA ALA A 49 -14.26 0.74 -6.74
C ALA A 49 -13.42 1.99 -7.04
N PRO A 50 -13.38 2.50 -8.29
CA PRO A 50 -12.73 3.77 -8.58
C PRO A 50 -13.51 4.92 -7.94
N LYS A 51 -12.83 5.69 -7.09
CA LYS A 51 -13.40 6.82 -6.35
C LYS A 51 -12.51 8.05 -6.47
N THR A 52 -13.07 9.19 -6.10
CA THR A 52 -12.28 10.43 -5.97
C THR A 52 -11.32 10.31 -4.78
N LEU A 53 -10.23 11.09 -4.79
CA LEU A 53 -9.27 11.10 -3.68
C LEU A 53 -9.95 11.40 -2.34
N THR A 54 -10.86 12.38 -2.32
CA THR A 54 -11.61 12.81 -1.12
C THR A 54 -12.51 11.73 -0.54
N GLU A 55 -12.98 10.81 -1.36
CA GLU A 55 -13.76 9.64 -0.92
C GLU A 55 -12.87 8.50 -0.47
N ALA A 56 -11.81 8.19 -1.21
CA ALA A 56 -10.92 7.07 -0.90
C ALA A 56 -10.16 7.27 0.41
N ILE A 57 -9.72 8.50 0.73
CA ILE A 57 -9.01 8.80 1.98
C ILE A 57 -9.90 8.68 3.24
N LYS A 58 -11.23 8.55 3.08
CA LYS A 58 -12.13 8.26 4.20
C LYS A 58 -11.96 6.85 4.75
N ALA A 59 -11.31 5.95 4.00
CA ALA A 59 -11.07 4.58 4.42
C ALA A 59 -10.26 4.46 5.73
N ASP A 60 -10.40 3.33 6.41
CA ASP A 60 -9.69 3.02 7.66
C ASP A 60 -8.20 2.73 7.41
N ILE A 61 -7.92 2.02 6.31
CA ILE A 61 -6.59 1.59 5.90
C ILE A 61 -6.31 2.14 4.49
N VAL A 62 -5.25 2.92 4.36
CA VAL A 62 -4.89 3.63 3.12
C VAL A 62 -3.50 3.22 2.66
N PHE A 63 -3.40 2.61 1.48
CA PHE A 63 -2.15 2.23 0.85
C PHE A 63 -1.64 3.36 -0.04
N LEU A 64 -0.43 3.86 0.25
CA LEU A 64 0.25 4.86 -0.56
C LEU A 64 1.08 4.16 -1.65
N ALA A 65 0.48 4.05 -2.83
CA ALA A 65 1.10 3.54 -4.05
C ALA A 65 1.36 4.67 -5.07
N VAL A 66 1.59 5.88 -4.58
CA VAL A 66 2.00 7.05 -5.37
C VAL A 66 3.53 7.15 -5.45
N ARG A 67 4.03 7.98 -6.36
CA ARG A 67 5.44 8.38 -6.33
C ARG A 67 5.74 9.22 -5.08
N PHE A 68 6.99 9.22 -4.64
CA PHE A 68 7.40 9.89 -3.39
C PHE A 68 7.06 11.38 -3.38
N GLU A 69 7.19 12.05 -4.53
CA GLU A 69 6.94 13.50 -4.67
C GLU A 69 5.46 13.86 -4.43
N ALA A 70 4.54 12.94 -4.77
CA ALA A 70 3.10 13.15 -4.61
C ALA A 70 2.60 12.86 -3.19
N ILE A 71 3.47 12.38 -2.28
CA ILE A 71 3.08 12.03 -0.91
C ILE A 71 2.56 13.26 -0.15
N GLN A 72 3.22 14.41 -0.30
CA GLN A 72 2.81 15.63 0.40
C GLN A 72 1.43 16.12 -0.05
N ASP A 73 1.12 15.99 -1.34
CA ASP A 73 -0.18 16.41 -1.88
C ASP A 73 -1.30 15.52 -1.36
N VAL A 74 -1.05 14.21 -1.24
CA VAL A 74 -1.99 13.28 -0.61
C VAL A 74 -2.14 13.59 0.88
N ALA A 75 -1.04 13.87 1.59
CA ALA A 75 -1.08 14.20 3.01
C ALA A 75 -1.94 15.45 3.30
N LYS A 76 -1.86 16.47 2.44
CA LYS A 76 -2.66 17.71 2.51
C LYS A 76 -4.15 17.50 2.19
N ALA A 77 -4.54 16.35 1.64
CA ALA A 77 -5.94 16.08 1.30
C ALA A 77 -6.83 15.93 2.54
N LEU A 78 -6.25 15.64 3.71
CA LEU A 78 -6.96 15.69 4.99
C LEU A 78 -6.23 16.61 5.98
N PRO A 79 -6.99 17.37 6.80
CA PRO A 79 -6.39 18.17 7.87
C PRO A 79 -5.82 17.30 9.00
N SER A 80 -6.30 16.07 9.17
CA SER A 80 -5.78 15.12 10.16
C SER A 80 -5.98 13.68 9.70
N TRP A 81 -5.01 12.82 10.00
CA TRP A 81 -5.05 11.39 9.73
C TRP A 81 -5.26 10.54 10.99
N GLN A 82 -5.75 11.17 12.07
CA GLN A 82 -5.98 10.53 13.35
C GLN A 82 -6.87 9.28 13.22
N GLY A 83 -6.41 8.18 13.81
CA GLY A 83 -7.16 6.92 13.82
C GLY A 83 -7.10 6.11 12.51
N LYS A 84 -6.44 6.62 11.47
CA LYS A 84 -6.23 5.90 10.21
C LYS A 84 -4.93 5.11 10.25
N THR A 85 -4.88 4.03 9.47
CA THR A 85 -3.65 3.29 9.20
C THR A 85 -3.18 3.61 7.79
N VAL A 86 -1.97 4.14 7.67
CA VAL A 86 -1.35 4.47 6.39
C VAL A 86 -0.27 3.43 6.10
N VAL A 87 -0.40 2.73 4.98
CA VAL A 87 0.58 1.74 4.52
C VAL A 87 1.46 2.39 3.46
N ASP A 88 2.70 2.68 3.81
CA ASP A 88 3.71 3.25 2.90
C ASP A 88 4.33 2.14 2.03
N VAL A 89 3.93 2.12 0.76
CA VAL A 89 4.45 1.22 -0.28
C VAL A 89 5.52 1.91 -1.14
N THR A 90 5.82 3.18 -0.87
CA THR A 90 6.69 4.00 -1.71
C THR A 90 8.17 3.68 -1.48
N ASN A 91 8.96 3.86 -2.54
CA ASN A 91 10.43 3.93 -2.46
C ASN A 91 10.87 5.33 -2.89
N ALA A 92 11.73 5.97 -2.09
CA ALA A 92 12.33 7.26 -2.41
C ALA A 92 13.55 7.08 -3.36
N HIS A 93 13.36 6.33 -4.46
CA HIS A 93 14.43 6.18 -5.45
C HIS A 93 14.67 7.51 -6.17
N GLY A 94 15.92 7.99 -6.14
CA GLY A 94 16.32 9.22 -6.83
C GLY A 94 15.99 10.51 -6.08
N VAL A 95 15.51 10.44 -4.83
CA VAL A 95 15.32 11.62 -3.97
C VAL A 95 16.66 11.96 -3.32
N PRO A 96 17.22 13.17 -3.53
CA PRO A 96 18.45 13.59 -2.89
C PRO A 96 18.31 13.53 -1.36
N PRO A 97 19.31 13.03 -0.62
CA PRO A 97 19.28 13.00 0.84
C PRO A 97 19.02 14.38 1.49
N GLU A 98 19.38 15.45 0.80
CA GLU A 98 19.16 16.84 1.21
C GLU A 98 17.66 17.17 1.32
N GLU A 99 16.83 16.67 0.39
CA GLU A 99 15.37 16.84 0.42
C GLU A 99 14.72 16.06 1.57
N LEU A 100 15.39 15.01 2.05
CA LEU A 100 14.97 14.22 3.19
C LEU A 100 15.57 14.72 4.52
N SER A 101 16.31 15.83 4.51
CA SER A 101 17.07 16.32 5.67
C SER A 101 17.96 15.25 6.30
N GLY A 102 18.51 14.34 5.48
CA GLY A 102 19.31 13.19 5.92
C GLY A 102 18.53 12.10 6.68
N GLN A 103 17.20 12.13 6.69
CA GLN A 103 16.37 11.16 7.40
C GLN A 103 15.84 10.05 6.48
N PRO A 104 15.51 8.87 7.02
CA PRO A 104 14.83 7.84 6.25
C PRO A 104 13.52 8.36 5.67
N SER A 105 13.21 8.00 4.42
CA SER A 105 11.98 8.43 3.75
C SER A 105 10.72 8.14 4.56
N SER A 106 10.69 7.02 5.30
CA SER A 106 9.59 6.67 6.20
C SER A 106 9.32 7.70 7.29
N LYS A 107 10.35 8.42 7.76
CA LYS A 107 10.22 9.45 8.81
C LYS A 107 9.62 10.73 8.23
N PHE A 108 9.97 11.07 7.00
CA PHE A 108 9.32 12.14 6.25
C PHE A 108 7.83 11.85 6.02
N VAL A 109 7.49 10.62 5.63
CA VAL A 109 6.09 10.18 5.50
C VAL A 109 5.38 10.25 6.86
N ALA A 110 6.00 9.77 7.93
CA ALA A 110 5.40 9.84 9.27
C ALA A 110 5.11 11.28 9.72
N TRP A 111 5.96 12.24 9.35
CA TRP A 111 5.72 13.66 9.61
C TRP A 111 4.56 14.21 8.78
N ALA A 112 4.44 13.82 7.51
CA ALA A 112 3.35 14.25 6.64
C ALA A 112 1.98 13.72 7.09
N PHE A 113 1.91 12.50 7.62
CA PHE A 113 0.67 11.85 8.07
C PHE A 113 0.54 11.89 9.60
N SER A 114 0.54 13.09 10.18
CA SER A 114 0.42 13.26 11.63
C SER A 114 -0.88 12.64 12.18
N GLY A 115 -0.74 11.87 13.27
CA GLY A 115 -1.84 11.14 13.92
C GLY A 115 -2.20 9.79 13.29
N ALA A 116 -1.62 9.45 12.13
CA ALA A 116 -1.81 8.13 11.50
C ALA A 116 -0.93 7.06 12.16
N ARG A 117 -1.38 5.80 12.07
CA ARG A 117 -0.51 4.64 12.28
C ARG A 117 0.19 4.29 10.98
N LEU A 118 1.48 4.60 10.88
CA LEU A 118 2.27 4.30 9.69
C LEU A 118 2.79 2.86 9.71
N VAL A 119 2.59 2.14 8.61
CA VAL A 119 3.14 0.79 8.37
C VAL A 119 3.92 0.84 7.07
N LYS A 120 5.22 0.52 7.08
CA LYS A 120 5.99 0.39 5.83
C LYS A 120 5.97 -1.05 5.36
N GLY A 121 5.57 -1.29 4.12
CA GLY A 121 5.44 -2.64 3.58
C GLY A 121 5.31 -2.64 2.05
N PHE A 122 5.52 -3.80 1.43
CA PHE A 122 5.40 -4.01 -0.02
C PHE A 122 6.40 -3.23 -0.91
N ASN A 123 7.33 -2.48 -0.31
CA ASN A 123 8.28 -1.62 -1.02
C ASN A 123 9.44 -2.38 -1.70
N HIS A 124 9.65 -3.65 -1.35
CA HIS A 124 10.75 -4.47 -1.88
C HIS A 124 10.31 -5.46 -2.98
N LEU A 125 8.99 -5.58 -3.21
CA LEU A 125 8.45 -6.51 -4.20
C LEU A 125 8.26 -5.79 -5.54
N ALA A 126 8.75 -6.40 -6.61
CA ALA A 126 8.37 -5.96 -7.95
C ALA A 126 6.85 -6.13 -8.15
N ALA A 127 6.22 -5.19 -8.85
CA ALA A 127 4.78 -5.22 -9.10
C ALA A 127 4.30 -6.55 -9.74
N SER A 128 5.12 -7.12 -10.62
CA SER A 128 4.86 -8.41 -11.25
C SER A 128 4.85 -9.57 -10.25
N VAL A 129 5.65 -9.52 -9.19
CA VAL A 129 5.68 -10.53 -8.12
C VAL A 129 4.48 -10.34 -7.19
N LEU A 130 4.15 -9.08 -6.85
CA LEU A 130 2.97 -8.76 -6.05
C LEU A 130 1.65 -9.15 -6.75
N ALA A 131 1.64 -9.08 -8.09
CA ALA A 131 0.51 -9.49 -8.91
C ALA A 131 0.40 -11.01 -9.10
N GLN A 132 1.41 -11.80 -8.70
CA GLN A 132 1.34 -13.25 -8.77
C GLN A 132 0.53 -13.82 -7.59
N ASP A 133 0.00 -15.03 -7.77
CA ASP A 133 -0.65 -15.76 -6.68
C ASP A 133 0.44 -16.25 -5.72
N PRO A 134 0.36 -15.97 -4.41
CA PRO A 134 1.34 -16.45 -3.43
C PRO A 134 1.45 -17.98 -3.37
N ALA A 135 0.48 -18.74 -3.91
CA ALA A 135 0.56 -20.18 -4.07
C ALA A 135 1.48 -20.63 -5.22
N VAL A 136 1.91 -19.73 -6.10
CA VAL A 136 2.91 -20.03 -7.13
C VAL A 136 4.27 -20.17 -6.44
N LYS A 137 4.74 -21.41 -6.30
CA LYS A 137 6.11 -21.72 -5.89
C LYS A 137 7.08 -21.21 -6.96
N VAL A 138 7.50 -19.96 -6.84
CA VAL A 138 8.70 -19.49 -7.55
C VAL A 138 9.90 -20.13 -6.86
N ALA A 139 10.77 -20.79 -7.62
CA ALA A 139 11.99 -21.41 -7.10
C ALA A 139 12.92 -20.32 -6.53
N GLY A 140 12.84 -20.08 -5.22
CA GLY A 140 13.60 -19.08 -4.50
C GLY A 140 12.91 -18.80 -3.18
N GLU A 141 13.65 -18.82 -2.08
CA GLU A 141 13.15 -18.68 -0.72
C GLU A 141 12.35 -17.37 -0.55
N TRP A 142 11.02 -17.46 -0.45
CA TRP A 142 10.18 -16.31 -0.11
C TRP A 142 9.72 -16.38 1.34
N CYS A 143 10.02 -15.31 2.07
CA CYS A 143 9.36 -14.97 3.32
C CYS A 143 7.91 -14.59 3.00
N SER A 144 6.96 -15.46 3.32
CA SER A 144 5.53 -15.17 3.19
C SER A 144 5.14 -14.04 4.14
N CYS A 145 5.18 -12.79 3.68
CA CYS A 145 4.53 -11.67 4.36
C CYS A 145 3.01 -11.74 4.11
N LEU A 146 2.37 -12.73 4.75
CA LEU A 146 0.92 -12.76 4.88
C LEU A 146 0.56 -11.68 5.90
N VAL A 147 0.08 -10.51 5.43
CA VAL A 147 -0.53 -9.53 6.32
C VAL A 147 -1.91 -10.06 6.70
N THR A 148 -1.96 -10.92 7.72
CA THR A 148 -3.21 -11.13 8.45
C THR A 148 -3.52 -9.83 9.18
N VAL A 149 -4.54 -9.11 8.73
CA VAL A 149 -5.11 -7.97 9.45
C VAL A 149 -5.84 -8.53 10.66
N THR A 150 -5.10 -8.76 11.75
CA THR A 150 -5.67 -9.25 13.00
C THR A 150 -6.44 -8.10 13.69
N PRO A 151 -7.66 -8.33 14.21
CA PRO A 151 -8.41 -7.30 14.92
C PRO A 151 -7.63 -6.76 16.14
N PRO A 152 -7.92 -5.53 16.59
CA PRO A 152 -7.14 -4.88 17.64
C PRO A 152 -7.38 -5.62 18.97
N GLY A 153 -6.36 -6.29 19.51
CA GLY A 153 -6.48 -6.94 20.81
C GLY A 153 -5.38 -7.92 21.25
N ARG A 154 -4.47 -8.39 20.39
CA ARG A 154 -3.34 -9.24 20.84
C ARG A 154 -2.00 -8.79 20.26
N ARG A 155 -1.03 -8.73 21.17
CA ARG A 155 0.36 -8.28 20.97
C ARG A 155 1.14 -9.26 20.10
N SER A 156 2.23 -8.72 19.54
CA SER A 156 3.39 -9.35 18.89
C SER A 156 3.22 -9.90 17.46
N VAL A 157 3.84 -9.19 16.53
CA VAL A 157 4.37 -9.73 15.27
C VAL A 157 5.53 -10.67 15.64
N HIS A 158 5.41 -11.96 15.34
CA HIS A 158 6.50 -12.93 15.49
C HIS A 158 7.10 -13.21 14.11
N LEU A 159 8.29 -12.68 13.85
CA LEU A 159 9.12 -13.08 12.71
C LEU A 159 9.68 -14.48 12.99
N ARG A 160 9.02 -15.54 12.55
CA ARG A 160 9.65 -16.88 12.53
C ARG A 160 10.39 -17.06 11.21
N ARG A 161 11.72 -17.07 11.30
CA ARG A 161 12.63 -17.54 10.27
C ARG A 161 12.60 -19.08 10.31
N THR A 162 11.90 -19.73 9.40
CA THR A 162 12.10 -21.19 9.20
C THR A 162 13.29 -21.37 8.27
N SER A 163 14.46 -21.58 8.86
CA SER A 163 15.62 -22.11 8.13
C SER A 163 15.31 -23.55 7.72
N ALA A 164 15.06 -23.79 6.43
CA ALA A 164 15.12 -25.14 5.90
C ALA A 164 16.62 -25.50 5.77
N SER A 165 17.12 -26.34 6.68
CA SER A 165 18.45 -26.91 6.54
C SER A 165 18.46 -27.79 5.28
N ARG A 166 19.39 -27.52 4.38
CA ARG A 166 19.75 -28.44 3.28
C ARG A 166 20.11 -29.81 3.87
N ARG A 167 19.49 -30.87 3.36
CA ARG A 167 20.10 -32.19 3.22
C ARG A 167 20.12 -32.53 1.74
#